data_AF-A0A1V5QR64-F1
#
_entry.id   AF-A0A1V5QR64-F1
#
_cell.length_a   1.000
_cell.length_b   1.000
_cell.length_c   1.000
_cell.angle_alpha   90.00
_cell.angle_beta   90.00
_cell.angle_gamma   90.00
#
_symmetry.space_group_name_H-M   'P 1'
#
loop_
_entity.id
_entity.type
_entity.pdbx_description
1 polymer ?
#
loop_
_entity_poly.entity_id
_entity_poly.type
_entity_poly.pdbx_seq_one_letter_code
_entity_poly.pdbx_strand_id
1 'polypeptide(L)'
;MMTPLELLRAQIAAMPSSTTASHGGTTTPALLDFEGAPFGDEGAAQIGGEIITLRYPYHDLPGLAPGETLTVGGASYLVSAGPRRIGDGLEAMVLLEEA
;
A
#
# COMPACT_ATOMS: atom_id res chain seq x y z
N MET A 1 18.43 17.17 -4.89
CA MET A 1 18.33 15.69 -4.92
C MET A 1 17.04 15.34 -4.22
N MET A 2 16.20 14.52 -4.85
CA MET A 2 14.97 14.03 -4.25
C MET A 2 15.33 13.00 -3.18
N THR A 3 14.74 13.09 -2.00
CA THR A 3 14.92 12.05 -0.96
C THR A 3 14.20 10.76 -1.38
N PRO A 4 14.61 9.57 -0.89
CA PRO A 4 13.89 8.33 -1.13
C PRO A 4 12.39 8.42 -0.77
N LEU A 5 12.08 9.14 0.30
CA LEU A 5 10.72 9.43 0.74
C LEU A 5 9.93 10.28 -0.26
N GLU A 6 10.55 11.34 -0.80
CA GLU A 6 9.90 12.15 -1.83
C GLU A 6 9.67 11.34 -3.11
N LEU A 7 10.63 10.49 -3.50
CA LEU A 7 10.50 9.60 -4.66
C LEU A 7 9.35 8.60 -4.48
N LEU A 8 9.20 8.04 -3.29
CA LEU A 8 8.07 7.18 -2.95
C LEU A 8 6.73 7.92 -3.07
N ARG A 9 6.62 9.11 -2.46
CA ARG A 9 5.39 9.91 -2.55
C ARG A 9 5.04 10.27 -3.98
N ALA A 10 6.03 10.61 -4.80
CA ALA A 10 5.82 10.88 -6.22
C ALA A 10 5.37 9.62 -7.00
N GLN A 11 5.90 8.45 -6.67
CA GLN A 11 5.46 7.18 -7.27
C GLN A 11 4.02 6.85 -6.88
N ILE A 12 3.65 6.99 -5.60
CA ILE A 12 2.28 6.77 -5.12
C ILE A 12 1.33 7.76 -5.79
N ALA A 13 1.68 9.05 -5.85
CA ALA A 13 0.87 10.07 -6.51
C ALA A 13 0.73 9.85 -8.04
N ALA A 14 1.70 9.18 -8.66
CA ALA A 14 1.67 8.83 -10.08
C ALA A 14 1.01 7.47 -10.36
N MET A 15 0.68 6.67 -9.33
CA MET A 15 0.03 5.37 -9.55
C MET A 15 -1.40 5.58 -10.06
N PRO A 16 -1.77 4.91 -11.16
CA PRO A 16 -3.14 4.94 -11.63
C PRO A 16 -4.06 4.26 -10.60
N SER A 17 -5.24 4.83 -10.38
CA SER A 17 -6.25 4.29 -9.45
C SER A 17 -6.70 2.87 -9.80
N SER A 18 -6.42 2.41 -11.03
CA SER A 18 -6.57 1.03 -11.48
C SER A 18 -5.20 0.50 -11.87
N THR A 19 -4.72 -0.50 -11.14
CA THR A 19 -3.39 -1.08 -11.31
C THR A 19 -3.44 -2.58 -11.10
N THR A 20 -2.33 -3.28 -11.35
CA THR A 20 -2.22 -4.71 -11.08
C THR A 20 -1.57 -4.90 -9.71
N ALA A 21 -2.21 -5.70 -8.86
CA ALA A 21 -1.72 -6.11 -7.56
C ALA A 21 -1.43 -7.61 -7.56
N SER A 22 -0.39 -8.03 -6.83
CA SER A 22 -0.06 -9.43 -6.63
C SER A 22 0.15 -9.73 -5.15
N HIS A 23 -0.50 -10.77 -4.64
CA HIS A 23 -0.30 -11.28 -3.28
C HIS A 23 -0.52 -12.80 -3.28
N GLY A 24 0.20 -13.53 -2.44
CA GLY A 24 0.05 -15.00 -2.33
C GLY A 24 0.20 -15.77 -3.65
N GLY A 25 0.96 -15.24 -4.61
CA GLY A 25 1.12 -15.81 -5.97
C GLY A 25 -0.05 -15.57 -6.92
N THR A 26 -1.06 -14.81 -6.50
CA THR A 26 -2.22 -14.43 -7.33
C THR A 26 -2.04 -12.98 -7.78
N THR A 27 -2.17 -12.74 -9.08
CA THR A 27 -2.07 -11.39 -9.67
C THR A 27 -3.42 -10.99 -10.25
N THR A 28 -3.99 -9.90 -9.74
CA THR A 28 -5.31 -9.39 -10.15
C THR A 28 -5.25 -7.90 -10.48
N PRO A 29 -6.08 -7.43 -11.44
CA PRO A 29 -6.36 -6.01 -11.55
C PRO A 29 -7.12 -5.56 -10.29
N ALA A 30 -6.69 -4.47 -9.67
CA ALA A 30 -7.27 -3.92 -8.46
C ALA A 30 -7.39 -2.39 -8.57
N LEU A 31 -8.51 -1.88 -8.08
CA LEU A 31 -8.71 -0.46 -7.84
C LEU A 31 -8.11 -0.12 -6.48
N LEU A 32 -6.98 0.59 -6.51
CA LEU A 32 -6.21 0.92 -5.32
C LEU A 32 -6.15 2.43 -5.15
N ASP A 33 -6.54 2.89 -3.98
CA ASP A 33 -6.39 4.28 -3.57
C ASP A 33 -5.40 4.32 -2.40
N PHE A 34 -4.26 4.96 -2.64
CA PHE A 34 -3.18 5.08 -1.67
C PHE A 34 -3.25 6.45 -1.03
N GLU A 35 -3.65 6.51 0.23
CA GLU A 35 -3.57 7.72 1.05
C GLU A 35 -2.34 7.64 1.95
N GLY A 36 -1.39 8.56 1.77
CA GLY A 36 -0.26 8.72 2.69
C GLY A 36 -0.78 9.05 4.09
N ALA A 37 -0.40 8.26 5.09
CA ALA A 37 -0.87 8.50 6.45
C ALA A 37 -0.29 9.83 6.99
N PRO A 38 -1.05 10.61 7.78
CA PRO A 38 -0.60 11.91 8.30
C PRO A 38 0.42 11.81 9.45
N PHE A 39 1.05 10.65 9.67
CA PHE A 39 2.08 10.54 10.70
C PHE A 39 3.31 11.32 10.24
N GLY A 40 3.68 12.36 11.01
CA GLY A 40 4.89 13.14 10.77
C GLY A 40 6.12 12.24 10.70
N ASP A 41 7.18 12.75 10.07
CA ASP A 41 8.48 12.10 9.83
C ASP A 41 8.96 11.14 10.94
N GLU A 42 8.69 11.45 12.21
CA GLU A 42 9.11 10.67 13.39
C GLU A 42 8.47 9.28 13.53
N GLY A 43 7.26 9.08 12.96
CA GLY A 43 6.58 7.78 12.96
C GLY A 43 7.14 6.84 11.90
N ALA A 44 7.34 7.34 10.67
CA ALA A 44 7.91 6.58 9.55
C ALA A 44 9.37 6.18 9.80
N ALA A 45 10.15 7.06 10.44
CA ALA A 45 11.56 6.81 10.74
C ALA A 45 11.79 5.65 11.73
N GLN A 46 10.84 5.34 12.63
CA GLN A 46 10.98 4.25 13.61
C GLN A 46 10.72 2.86 13.03
N ILE A 47 10.04 2.78 11.88
CA ILE A 47 9.62 1.51 11.25
C ILE A 47 10.44 1.21 9.99
N GLY A 48 11.34 2.12 9.60
CA GLY A 48 12.17 1.97 8.40
C GLY A 48 11.42 2.18 7.08
N GLY A 49 10.24 2.82 7.10
CA GLY A 49 9.40 3.03 5.90
C GLY A 49 8.17 3.88 6.15
N GLU A 50 7.54 4.39 5.08
CA GLU A 50 6.30 5.16 5.16
C GLU A 50 5.09 4.21 5.27
N ILE A 51 4.24 4.40 6.29
CA ILE A 51 2.95 3.72 6.37
C ILE A 51 1.99 4.40 5.41
N ILE A 52 1.42 3.62 4.51
CA ILE A 52 0.46 4.06 3.50
C ILE A 52 -0.86 3.38 3.80
N THR A 53 -1.94 4.16 3.79
CA THR A 53 -3.30 3.63 3.87
C THR A 53 -3.71 3.20 2.47
N LEU A 54 -3.97 1.92 2.29
CA LEU A 54 -4.43 1.33 1.04
C LEU A 54 -5.93 1.05 1.13
N ARG A 55 -6.72 1.65 0.24
CA ARG A 55 -8.16 1.44 0.12
C ARG A 55 -8.48 0.73 -1.19
N TYR A 56 -9.35 -0.27 -1.12
CA TYR A 56 -9.70 -1.09 -2.28
C TYR A 56 -11.08 -1.76 -2.13
N PRO A 57 -11.77 -2.11 -3.23
CA PRO A 57 -13.03 -2.85 -3.20
C PRO A 57 -12.91 -4.24 -2.56
N TYR A 58 -13.99 -4.74 -1.96
CA TYR A 58 -14.00 -6.05 -1.26
C TYR A 58 -13.58 -7.25 -2.13
N HIS A 59 -13.76 -7.16 -3.45
CA HIS A 59 -13.51 -8.26 -4.38
C HIS A 59 -12.12 -8.24 -5.03
N ASP A 60 -11.35 -7.17 -4.86
CA ASP A 60 -10.12 -6.97 -5.65
C ASP A 60 -8.90 -7.72 -5.08
N LEU A 61 -8.76 -7.74 -3.75
CA LEU A 61 -7.67 -8.44 -3.04
C LEU A 61 -8.25 -9.46 -2.04
N PRO A 62 -8.89 -10.54 -2.54
CA PRO A 62 -9.51 -11.53 -1.68
C PRO A 62 -8.45 -12.30 -0.88
N GLY A 63 -8.58 -12.27 0.44
CA GLY A 63 -7.69 -13.04 1.32
C GLY A 63 -6.40 -12.33 1.73
N LEU A 64 -6.20 -11.07 1.34
CA LEU A 64 -5.11 -10.24 1.83
C LEU A 64 -5.13 -10.20 3.38
N ALA A 65 -4.01 -10.52 4.01
CA ALA A 65 -3.88 -10.55 5.47
C ALA A 65 -2.65 -9.76 5.96
N PRO A 66 -2.62 -9.35 7.25
CA PRO A 66 -1.42 -8.78 7.86
C PRO A 66 -0.25 -9.77 7.79
N GLY A 67 0.95 -9.24 7.55
CA GLY A 67 2.18 -9.99 7.39
C GLY A 67 2.41 -10.54 5.97
N GLU A 68 1.47 -10.34 5.04
CA GLU A 68 1.69 -10.67 3.63
C GLU A 68 2.37 -9.53 2.87
N THR A 69 3.17 -9.89 1.87
CA THR A 69 3.70 -8.94 0.89
C THR A 69 2.71 -8.78 -0.26
N LEU A 70 2.37 -7.54 -0.54
CA LEU A 70 1.57 -7.07 -1.65
C LEU A 70 2.48 -6.35 -2.65
N THR A 71 2.55 -6.82 -3.89
CA THR A 71 3.28 -6.14 -4.95
C THR A 71 2.32 -5.34 -5.82
N VAL A 72 2.56 -4.04 -5.97
CA VAL A 72 1.74 -3.13 -6.79
C VAL A 72 2.64 -2.30 -7.70
N GLY A 73 2.39 -2.33 -9.01
CA GLY A 73 3.14 -1.50 -9.95
C GLY A 73 4.66 -1.73 -9.93
N GLY A 74 5.12 -2.90 -9.49
CA GLY A 74 6.54 -3.25 -9.36
C GLY A 74 7.18 -2.89 -8.02
N ALA A 75 6.46 -2.23 -7.11
CA ALA A 75 6.90 -1.98 -5.74
C ALA A 75 6.32 -3.03 -4.78
N SER A 76 7.09 -3.44 -3.77
CA SER A 76 6.67 -4.37 -2.73
C SER A 76 6.23 -3.62 -1.49
N TYR A 77 5.08 -4.01 -0.96
CA TYR A 77 4.49 -3.44 0.23
C TYR A 77 4.16 -4.55 1.24
N LEU A 78 4.62 -4.42 2.47
CA LEU A 78 4.26 -5.32 3.57
C LEU A 78 2.94 -4.86 4.20
N VAL A 79 1.93 -5.73 4.23
CA VAL A 79 0.67 -5.43 4.92
C VAL A 79 0.91 -5.45 6.42
N SER A 80 0.88 -4.28 7.06
CA SER A 80 1.13 -4.13 8.49
C SER A 80 -0.14 -4.33 9.32
N ALA A 81 -1.30 -3.86 8.82
CA ALA A 81 -2.58 -4.00 9.50
C ALA A 81 -3.77 -4.03 8.53
N GLY A 82 -4.91 -4.56 8.99
CA GLY A 82 -6.13 -4.72 8.18
C GLY A 82 -6.20 -6.09 7.47
N PRO A 83 -7.05 -6.27 6.45
CA PRO A 83 -8.02 -5.31 5.94
C PRO A 83 -9.24 -5.14 6.85
N ARG A 84 -9.57 -3.88 7.13
CA ARG A 84 -10.79 -3.48 7.85
C ARG A 84 -11.84 -2.98 6.86
N ARG A 85 -13.11 -3.25 7.12
CA ARG A 85 -14.21 -2.72 6.31
C ARG A 85 -14.39 -1.23 6.55
N ILE A 86 -14.50 -0.46 5.48
CA ILE A 86 -14.76 1.00 5.50
C ILE A 86 -15.74 1.37 4.38
N GLY A 87 -16.91 1.91 4.73
CA GLY A 87 -17.95 2.22 3.74
C GLY A 87 -18.24 1.01 2.83
N ASP A 88 -18.03 1.17 1.53
CA ASP A 88 -18.22 0.16 0.48
C ASP A 88 -16.97 -0.68 0.15
N GLY A 89 -15.86 -0.49 0.87
CA GLY A 89 -14.58 -1.12 0.57
C GLY A 89 -13.87 -1.70 1.79
N LEU A 90 -12.59 -2.02 1.55
CA LEU A 90 -11.61 -2.46 2.53
C LEU A 90 -10.48 -1.44 2.61
N GLU A 91 -9.89 -1.35 3.79
CA GLU A 91 -8.71 -0.53 4.05
C GLU A 91 -7.67 -1.35 4.78
N ALA A 92 -6.45 -1.33 4.28
CA ALA A 92 -5.29 -1.94 4.89
C ALA A 92 -4.21 -0.88 5.09
N MET A 93 -3.35 -1.07 6.07
CA MET A 93 -2.14 -0.28 6.24
C MET A 93 -0.99 -1.10 5.69
N VAL A 94 -0.25 -0.51 4.76
CA VAL A 94 0.89 -1.16 4.12
C VAL A 94 2.15 -0.33 4.33
N LEU A 95 3.28 -1.01 4.49
CA LEU A 95 4.61 -0.42 4.57
C LEU A 95 5.29 -0.65 3.24
N LEU A 96 5.86 0.38 2.62
CA LEU A 96 6.74 0.13 1.48
C LEU A 96 8.00 -0.59 1.97
N GLU A 97 8.31 -1.74 1.37
CA GLU A 97 9.62 -2.37 1.53
C GLU A 97 10.58 -1.72 0.51
N GLU A 98 11.63 -1.04 1.00
CA GLU A 98 12.71 -0.58 0.11
C GLU A 98 13.42 -1.80 -0.51
N ALA A 99 13.52 -1.82 -1.84
CA ALA A 99 14.20 -2.85 -2.62
C ALA A 99 15.70 -2.58 -2.75
#